data_AF-A0A943K4Y4-F1
#
_entry.id   AF-A0A943K4Y4-F1
#
_cell.length_a   1.000
_cell.length_b   1.000
_cell.length_c   1.000
_cell.angle_alpha   90.00
_cell.angle_beta   90.00
_cell.angle_gamma   90.00
#
_symmetry.space_group_name_H-M   'P 1'
#
loop_
_entity.id
_entity.type
_entity.pdbx_description
1 polymer ?
#
loop_
_entity_poly.entity_id
_entity_poly.type
_entity_poly.pdbx_seq_one_letter_code
_entity_poly.pdbx_strand_id
1 'polypeptide(L)'
;MTKEKIRKTIHRLPKILRDMKQNEEAGKKKRIDPEEALIVEILDDVIRSEKKDWVKDLVENLKREETDIRRIEEVPVSRAKYYLLKNRLVEKIYNCCISKGYVTYEDVLGENIT
;
A
#
# COMPACT_ATOMS: atom_id res chain seq x y z
N MET A 1 10.70 -6.09 7.21
CA MET A 1 9.80 -5.29 6.35
C MET A 1 10.49 -3.98 5.94
N THR A 2 10.44 -3.54 4.67
CA THR A 2 11.12 -2.30 4.21
C THR A 2 10.17 -1.35 3.45
N LYS A 3 10.50 -0.05 3.40
CA LYS A 3 9.76 0.93 2.59
C LYS A 3 9.74 0.58 1.10
N GLU A 4 10.83 0.02 0.57
CA GLU A 4 10.89 -0.42 -0.83
C GLU A 4 9.90 -1.57 -1.09
N LYS A 5 9.83 -2.55 -0.18
CA LYS A 5 8.85 -3.64 -0.26
C LYS A 5 7.43 -3.07 -0.25
N ILE A 6 7.12 -2.16 0.67
CA ILE A 6 5.81 -1.48 0.75
C ILE A 6 5.48 -0.76 -0.57
N ARG A 7 6.42 0.00 -1.14
CA ARG A 7 6.24 0.67 -2.44
C ARG A 7 5.93 -0.32 -3.56
N LYS A 8 6.68 -1.42 -3.64
CA LYS A 8 6.47 -2.48 -4.65
C LYS A 8 5.12 -3.16 -4.46
N THR A 9 4.68 -3.36 -3.22
CA THR A 9 3.37 -3.95 -2.90
C THR A 9 2.25 -3.01 -3.30
N ILE A 10 2.31 -1.72 -2.93
CA ILE A 10 1.30 -0.72 -3.33
C ILE A 10 1.21 -0.60 -4.85
N HIS A 11 2.36 -0.62 -5.56
CA HIS A 11 2.36 -0.56 -7.02
C HIS A 11 1.68 -1.78 -7.67
N ARG A 12 1.82 -2.97 -7.06
CA ARG A 12 1.25 -4.24 -7.54
C ARG A 12 -0.09 -4.58 -6.87
N LEU A 13 -0.65 -3.68 -6.07
CA LEU A 13 -1.84 -3.90 -5.25
C LEU A 13 -3.03 -4.47 -6.03
N PRO A 14 -3.39 -3.95 -7.23
CA PRO A 14 -4.52 -4.50 -8.00
C PRO A 14 -4.32 -5.97 -8.40
N LYS A 15 -3.06 -6.39 -8.63
CA LYS A 15 -2.74 -7.78 -8.96
C LYS A 15 -2.82 -8.66 -7.71
N ILE A 16 -2.28 -8.18 -6.58
CA ILE A 16 -2.30 -8.92 -5.31
C ILE A 16 -3.73 -9.16 -4.84
N LEU A 17 -4.60 -8.14 -4.90
CA LEU A 17 -6.01 -8.25 -4.54
C LEU A 17 -6.77 -9.24 -5.44
N ARG A 18 -6.48 -9.24 -6.74
CA ARG A 18 -7.01 -10.25 -7.68
C ARG A 18 -6.59 -11.67 -7.30
N ASP A 19 -5.30 -11.88 -7.06
CA ASP A 19 -4.77 -13.18 -6.67
C ASP A 19 -5.37 -13.65 -5.33
N MET A 20 -5.59 -12.73 -4.38
CA MET A 20 -6.30 -12.99 -3.11
C MET A 20 -7.74 -13.44 -3.35
N LYS A 21 -8.50 -12.69 -4.16
CA LYS A 21 -9.91 -13.00 -4.45
C LYS A 21 -10.07 -14.35 -5.18
N GLN A 22 -9.24 -14.61 -6.18
CA GLN A 22 -9.26 -15.88 -6.91
C GLN A 22 -8.92 -17.07 -6.01
N ASN A 23 -8.06 -16.89 -4.99
CA ASN A 23 -7.73 -17.95 -4.04
C ASN A 23 -8.92 -18.30 -3.14
N GLU A 24 -9.66 -17.30 -2.67
CA GLU A 24 -10.86 -17.47 -1.86
C GLU A 24 -11.94 -18.22 -2.64
N GLU A 25 -12.19 -17.82 -3.89
CA GLU A 25 -13.20 -18.43 -4.77
C GLU A 25 -12.83 -19.85 -5.23
N ALA A 26 -11.55 -20.13 -5.48
CA ALA A 26 -11.10 -21.42 -6.02
C ALA A 26 -10.76 -22.46 -4.94
N GLY A 27 -10.81 -22.11 -3.64
CA GLY A 27 -10.32 -22.97 -2.56
C GLY A 27 -8.83 -23.35 -2.68
N LYS A 28 -8.08 -22.67 -3.56
CA LYS A 28 -6.67 -22.92 -3.84
C LYS A 28 -5.84 -21.83 -3.17
N LYS A 29 -4.86 -22.22 -2.36
CA LYS A 29 -3.84 -21.28 -1.85
C LYS A 29 -2.77 -21.06 -2.93
N LYS A 30 -2.94 -20.14 -3.90
CA LYS A 30 -1.71 -19.54 -4.47
C LYS A 30 -0.94 -18.91 -3.31
N ARG A 31 0.36 -19.12 -3.28
CA ARG A 31 1.25 -18.60 -2.24
C ARG A 31 1.37 -17.08 -2.43
N ILE A 32 0.50 -16.33 -1.77
CA ILE A 32 0.71 -14.89 -1.59
C ILE A 32 1.80 -14.74 -0.54
N ASP A 33 2.70 -13.81 -0.76
CA ASP A 33 3.73 -13.48 0.21
C ASP A 33 3.06 -13.00 1.51
N PRO A 34 3.33 -13.62 2.67
CA PRO A 34 2.76 -13.19 3.95
C PRO A 34 3.00 -11.70 4.26
N GLU A 35 4.13 -11.13 3.82
CA GLU A 35 4.40 -9.70 3.97
C GLU A 35 3.49 -8.84 3.08
N GLU A 36 3.16 -9.31 1.88
CA GLU A 36 2.23 -8.61 0.98
C GLU A 36 0.80 -8.63 1.54
N ALA A 37 0.36 -9.76 2.09
CA ALA A 37 -0.94 -9.86 2.75
C ALA A 37 -1.04 -8.94 3.98
N LEU A 38 0.02 -8.88 4.78
CA LEU A 38 0.10 -7.97 5.92
C LEU A 38 0.00 -6.50 5.50
N ILE A 39 0.70 -6.10 4.43
CA ILE A 39 0.65 -4.73 3.92
C ILE A 39 -0.77 -4.38 3.46
N VAL A 40 -1.48 -5.32 2.82
CA VAL A 40 -2.88 -5.13 2.41
C VAL A 40 -3.78 -4.92 3.63
N GLU A 41 -3.61 -5.72 4.69
CA GLU A 41 -4.37 -5.56 5.94
C GLU A 41 -4.14 -4.18 6.58
N ILE A 42 -2.87 -3.77 6.70
CA ILE A 42 -2.50 -2.45 7.24
C ILE A 42 -3.05 -1.33 6.37
N LEU A 43 -3.04 -1.51 5.04
CA LEU A 43 -3.61 -0.54 4.12
C LEU A 43 -5.11 -0.36 4.38
N ASP A 44 -5.86 -1.44 4.58
CA ASP A 44 -7.28 -1.37 4.91
C ASP A 44 -7.53 -0.68 6.27
N ASP A 45 -6.68 -0.93 7.28
CA ASP A 45 -6.71 -0.19 8.54
C ASP A 45 -6.50 1.32 8.33
N VAL A 46 -5.52 1.68 7.49
CA VAL A 46 -5.21 3.08 7.17
C VAL A 46 -6.40 3.75 6.49
N ILE A 47 -7.04 3.10 5.52
CA ILE A 47 -8.23 3.62 4.81
C ILE A 47 -9.39 3.80 5.78
N ARG A 48 -9.68 2.79 6.62
CA ARG A 48 -10.76 2.85 7.62
C ARG A 48 -10.55 3.99 8.63
N SER A 49 -9.30 4.28 8.99
CA SER A 49 -8.95 5.34 9.93
C SER A 49 -9.00 6.77 9.35
N GLU A 50 -8.97 6.90 8.02
CA GLU A 50 -8.83 8.20 7.37
C GLU A 50 -10.13 9.00 7.49
N LYS A 51 -10.03 10.31 7.72
CA LYS A 51 -11.22 11.18 7.90
C LYS A 51 -11.56 11.94 6.63
N LYS A 52 -10.59 12.12 5.73
CA LYS A 52 -10.76 12.87 4.50
C LYS A 52 -11.20 11.93 3.39
N ASP A 53 -12.44 12.07 2.94
CA ASP A 53 -13.02 11.15 1.94
C ASP A 53 -12.23 11.16 0.62
N TRP A 54 -11.77 12.32 0.15
CA TRP A 54 -10.91 12.37 -1.04
C TRP A 54 -9.58 11.60 -0.90
N VAL A 55 -9.05 11.45 0.32
CA VAL A 55 -7.86 10.64 0.59
C VAL A 55 -8.24 9.16 0.58
N LYS A 56 -9.40 8.79 1.13
CA LYS A 56 -9.92 7.42 0.99
C LYS A 56 -10.10 7.05 -0.47
N ASP A 57 -10.75 7.90 -1.25
CA ASP A 57 -11.01 7.67 -2.68
C ASP A 57 -9.69 7.50 -3.45
N LEU A 58 -8.70 8.34 -3.16
CA LEU A 58 -7.36 8.22 -3.75
C LEU A 58 -6.70 6.87 -3.44
N VAL A 59 -6.80 6.41 -2.19
CA VAL A 59 -6.19 5.16 -1.75
C VAL A 59 -6.98 3.94 -2.24
N GLU A 60 -8.30 4.03 -2.31
CA GLU A 60 -9.17 3.02 -2.92
C GLU A 60 -8.92 2.90 -4.43
N ASN A 61 -8.64 4.01 -5.12
CA ASN A 61 -8.25 3.98 -6.54
C ASN A 61 -6.92 3.23 -6.78
N LEU A 62 -6.06 3.07 -5.76
CA LEU A 62 -4.87 2.22 -5.87
C LEU A 62 -5.23 0.73 -6.00
N LYS A 63 -6.42 0.33 -5.54
CA LYS A 63 -6.92 -1.06 -5.65
C LYS A 63 -7.42 -1.38 -7.05
N ARG A 64 -7.78 -0.36 -7.85
CA ARG A 64 -8.26 -0.51 -9.23
C ARG A 64 -7.12 -0.82 -10.20
N GLU A 65 -7.40 -1.57 -11.26
CA GLU A 65 -6.44 -1.92 -12.33
C GLU A 65 -6.10 -0.75 -13.27
N GLU A 66 -5.97 0.45 -12.74
CA GLU A 66 -5.67 1.64 -13.53
C GLU A 66 -4.18 1.98 -13.45
N THR A 67 -3.65 2.56 -14.52
CA THR A 67 -2.29 3.07 -14.53
C THR A 67 -2.21 4.35 -13.69
N ASP A 68 -1.05 4.63 -13.10
CA ASP A 68 -0.83 5.87 -12.32
C ASP A 68 -1.18 7.14 -13.14
N ILE A 69 -1.08 7.10 -14.48
CA ILE A 69 -1.46 8.22 -15.37
C ILE A 69 -2.96 8.47 -15.33
N ARG A 70 -3.78 7.42 -15.55
CA ARG A 70 -5.25 7.55 -15.50
C ARG A 70 -5.74 7.93 -14.10
N ARG A 71 -5.10 7.40 -13.05
CA ARG A 71 -5.39 7.79 -11.67
C ARG A 71 -5.17 9.28 -11.44
N ILE A 72 -4.05 9.85 -11.94
CA ILE A 72 -3.75 11.28 -11.78
C ILE A 72 -4.76 12.16 -12.52
N GLU A 73 -5.25 11.72 -13.70
CA GLU A 73 -6.30 12.44 -14.45
C GLU A 73 -7.65 12.48 -13.72
N GLU A 74 -7.93 11.46 -12.89
CA GLU A 74 -9.20 11.32 -12.16
C GLU A 74 -9.23 11.98 -10.76
N VAL A 75 -8.07 12.34 -10.20
CA VAL A 75 -8.01 13.06 -8.91
C VAL A 75 -7.67 14.54 -9.10
N PRO A 76 -8.26 15.45 -8.30
CA PRO A 76 -8.06 16.90 -8.40
C PRO A 76 -6.71 17.34 -7.77
N VAL A 77 -5.63 16.63 -8.05
CA VAL A 77 -4.30 16.89 -7.49
C VAL A 77 -3.24 16.89 -8.59
N SER A 78 -2.27 17.79 -8.48
CA SER A 78 -1.12 17.79 -9.37
C SER A 78 -0.33 16.48 -9.23
N ARG A 79 0.37 16.07 -10.29
CA ARG A 79 1.27 14.90 -10.29
C ARG A 79 2.27 14.92 -9.13
N ALA A 80 2.83 16.09 -8.81
CA ALA A 80 3.74 16.25 -7.67
C ALA A 80 3.03 15.96 -6.33
N LYS A 81 1.82 16.48 -6.15
CA LYS A 81 1.00 16.24 -4.95
C LYS A 81 0.60 14.76 -4.84
N TYR A 82 0.30 14.08 -5.96
CA TYR A 82 0.05 12.64 -5.99
C TYR A 82 1.24 11.83 -5.44
N TYR A 83 2.46 12.06 -5.95
CA TYR A 83 3.63 11.32 -5.46
C TYR A 83 3.97 11.64 -4.01
N LEU A 84 3.77 12.88 -3.56
CA LEU A 84 3.91 13.23 -2.14
C LEU A 84 2.93 12.46 -1.27
N LEU A 85 1.68 12.33 -1.69
CA LEU A 85 0.65 11.56 -0.97
C LEU A 85 0.99 10.07 -0.96
N LYS A 86 1.44 9.51 -2.09
CA LYS A 86 1.89 8.13 -2.18
C LYS A 86 3.07 7.84 -1.25
N ASN A 87 4.04 8.75 -1.16
CA ASN A 87 5.13 8.64 -0.21
C ASN A 87 4.65 8.70 1.24
N ARG A 88 3.74 9.63 1.58
CA ARG A 88 3.13 9.69 2.93
C ARG A 88 2.36 8.42 3.28
N LEU A 89 1.68 7.81 2.32
CA LEU A 89 1.00 6.53 2.51
C LEU A 89 2.01 5.42 2.85
N VAL A 90 3.10 5.31 2.08
CA VAL A 90 4.18 4.36 2.35
C VAL A 90 4.76 4.56 3.75
N GLU A 91 5.07 5.80 4.13
CA GLU A 91 5.58 6.12 5.46
C GLU A 91 4.59 5.73 6.57
N LYS A 92 3.29 6.02 6.38
CA LYS A 92 2.26 5.66 7.35
C LYS A 92 2.17 4.14 7.54
N ILE A 93 2.16 3.38 6.44
CA ILE A 93 2.17 1.90 6.48
C ILE A 93 3.44 1.39 7.15
N TYR A 94 4.60 1.95 6.83
CA TYR A 94 5.87 1.56 7.44
C TYR A 94 5.88 1.81 8.96
N ASN A 95 5.36 2.95 9.41
CA ASN A 95 5.21 3.25 10.83
C ASN A 95 4.24 2.29 11.53
N CYS A 96 3.16 1.87 10.86
CA CYS A 96 2.29 0.81 11.37
C CYS A 96 3.04 -0.53 11.48
N CYS A 97 3.89 -0.88 10.50
CA CYS A 97 4.72 -2.08 10.56
C CYS A 97 5.72 -2.02 11.73
N ILE A 98 6.34 -0.87 11.99
CA ILE A 98 7.18 -0.66 13.19
C ILE A 98 6.36 -0.90 14.46
N SER A 99 5.20 -0.24 14.57
CA SER A 99 4.35 -0.34 15.77
C SER A 99 3.85 -1.77 16.04
N LYS A 100 3.65 -2.58 15.00
CA LYS A 100 3.25 -4.01 15.13
C LYS A 100 4.46 -4.96 15.28
N GLY A 101 5.70 -4.45 15.29
CA GLY A 101 6.92 -5.24 15.49
C GLY A 101 7.44 -5.98 14.24
N TYR A 102 7.01 -5.59 13.05
CA TYR A 102 7.45 -6.20 11.77
C TYR A 102 8.74 -5.58 11.19
N VAL A 103 9.27 -4.57 11.86
CA VAL A 103 10.50 -3.87 11.51
C VAL A 103 11.35 -3.82 12.77
N THR A 104 12.60 -4.29 12.70
CA THR A 104 13.50 -4.23 13.86
C THR A 104 14.21 -2.88 13.94
N TYR A 105 14.86 -2.62 15.08
CA TYR A 105 15.68 -1.43 15.24
C TYR A 105 16.83 -1.37 14.22
N GLU A 106 17.44 -2.52 13.93
CA GLU A 106 18.52 -2.66 12.95
C GLU A 106 18.04 -2.39 11.52
N ASP A 107 16.82 -2.84 11.18
CA ASP A 107 16.19 -2.52 9.89
C ASP A 107 16.04 -1.01 9.71
N VAL A 108 15.63 -0.30 10.77
CA VAL A 108 15.47 1.17 10.75
C VAL A 108 16.82 1.87 10.63
N LEU A 109 17.83 1.45 11.40
CA LEU A 109 19.17 2.02 11.32
C LEU A 109 19.83 1.80 9.95
N GLY A 110 19.49 0.71 9.26
CA GLY A 110 19.97 0.41 7.92
C GLY A 110 19.32 1.25 6.82
N GLU A 111 18.27 2.03 7.10
CA GLU A 111 17.68 2.92 6.09
C GLU A 111 18.58 4.15 5.85
N ASN A 112 18.91 4.40 4.58
CA ASN A 112 19.62 5.61 4.20
C ASN A 112 18.73 6.84 4.34
N ILE A 113 19.30 7.94 4.83
CA ILE A 113 18.63 9.24 5.00
C ILE A 113 18.48 9.99 3.65
N THR A 114 19.19 9.55 2.61
CA THR A 114 19.31 10.18 1.28
C THR A 114 18.12 9.93 0.35
#